data_AF-A0A7Y4TAH6-F1
#
_entry.id   AF-A0A7Y4TAH6-F1
#
_cell.length_a   1.000
_cell.length_b   1.000
_cell.length_c   1.000
_cell.angle_alpha   90.00
_cell.angle_beta   90.00
_cell.angle_gamma   90.00
#
_symmetry.space_group_name_H-M   'P 1'
#
loop_
_entity.id
_entity.type
_entity.pdbx_description
1 polymer ?
#
loop_
_entity_poly.entity_id
_entity_poly.type
_entity_poly.pdbx_seq_one_letter_code
_entity_poly.pdbx_strand_id
1 'polypeptide(L)'
;MTALRGILLASAVGHLVWEIVQLPLYTIWLEGTTSEILFAIVHCTGGDLLIATSTLVAGLLVFGRDWPTDPVAYRNVMITTIVLGVGYTIFSEWLNVNVRGAWTYGPWMPRIPPLGTGLTPLLQWIAVPAAVFHFVRRGVAFR
;
A
#
# COMPACT_ATOMS: atom_id res chain seq x y z
N MET A 1 -18.27 11.33 5.28
CA MET A 1 -17.23 11.96 4.42
C MET A 1 -15.89 12.18 5.11
N THR A 2 -15.84 12.59 6.39
CA THR A 2 -14.57 12.85 7.12
C THR A 2 -13.65 11.62 7.20
N ALA A 3 -14.19 10.44 7.50
CA ALA A 3 -13.40 9.21 7.57
C ALA A 3 -12.74 8.84 6.23
N LEU A 4 -13.49 8.92 5.13
CA LEU A 4 -12.99 8.64 3.79
C LEU A 4 -11.85 9.58 3.41
N ARG A 5 -12.03 10.90 3.61
CA ARG A 5 -10.98 11.89 3.37
C ARG A 5 -9.74 11.62 4.23
N GLY A 6 -9.94 11.29 5.50
CA GLY A 6 -8.86 10.91 6.43
C GLY A 6 -8.08 9.70 5.93
N ILE A 7 -8.78 8.65 5.48
CA ILE A 7 -8.13 7.44 4.93
C ILE A 7 -7.31 7.78 3.70
N LEU A 8 -7.86 8.53 2.73
CA LEU A 8 -7.16 8.86 1.49
C LEU A 8 -5.91 9.71 1.76
N LEU A 9 -6.02 10.75 2.59
CA LEU A 9 -4.89 11.61 2.94
C LEU A 9 -3.80 10.86 3.71
N ALA A 10 -4.20 10.08 4.72
CA ALA A 10 -3.26 9.30 5.51
C ALA A 10 -2.60 8.18 4.68
N SER A 11 -3.33 7.58 3.72
CA SER A 11 -2.76 6.62 2.77
C SER A 11 -1.72 7.29 1.87
N ALA A 12 -2.02 8.48 1.33
CA ALA A 12 -1.08 9.23 0.49
C ALA A 12 0.24 9.50 1.21
N VAL A 13 0.17 9.99 2.46
CA VAL A 13 1.36 10.24 3.28
C VAL A 13 2.05 8.94 3.65
N GLY A 14 1.30 7.93 4.10
CA GLY A 14 1.86 6.66 4.57
C GLY A 14 2.60 5.90 3.47
N HIS A 15 2.01 5.78 2.29
CA HIS A 15 2.66 5.14 1.14
C HIS A 15 3.87 5.93 0.65
N LEU A 16 3.76 7.27 0.53
CA LEU A 16 4.90 8.10 0.15
C LEU A 16 6.10 7.95 1.10
N VAL A 17 5.85 8.00 2.41
CA VAL A 17 6.90 7.81 3.42
C VAL A 17 7.49 6.42 3.32
N TRP A 18 6.65 5.39 3.13
CA TRP A 18 7.12 4.02 2.98
C TRP A 18 8.01 3.84 1.75
N GLU A 19 7.60 4.39 0.60
CA GLU A 19 8.36 4.35 -0.65
C GLU A 19 9.75 4.97 -0.48
N ILE A 20 9.84 6.14 0.16
CA ILE A 20 11.13 6.79 0.45
C ILE A 20 12.01 5.92 1.36
N VAL A 21 11.43 5.33 2.41
CA VAL A 21 12.17 4.53 3.39
C VAL A 21 12.65 3.20 2.80
N GLN A 22 11.85 2.56 1.94
CA GLN A 22 12.21 1.26 1.35
C GLN A 22 13.12 1.38 0.13
N LEU A 23 13.20 2.54 -0.52
CA LEU A 23 13.96 2.74 -1.75
C LEU A 23 15.40 2.21 -1.69
N PRO A 24 16.18 2.36 -0.59
CA PRO A 24 17.54 1.83 -0.49
C PRO A 24 17.68 0.31 -0.65
N LEU A 25 16.57 -0.43 -0.60
CA LEU A 25 16.54 -1.88 -0.81
C LEU A 25 16.41 -2.27 -2.29
N TYR A 26 16.26 -1.31 -3.20
CA TYR A 26 16.21 -1.52 -4.65
C TYR A 26 17.53 -1.15 -5.33
N THR A 27 17.83 -1.76 -6.46
CA THR A 27 19.05 -1.47 -7.25
C THR A 27 19.09 -0.04 -7.78
N ILE A 28 17.93 0.54 -8.10
CA ILE A 28 17.79 1.93 -8.57
C ILE A 28 18.38 2.95 -7.58
N TRP A 29 18.46 2.63 -6.29
CA TRP A 29 19.10 3.49 -5.30
C TRP A 29 20.61 3.64 -5.53
N LEU A 30 21.26 2.57 -6.02
CA LEU A 30 22.70 2.52 -6.24
C LEU A 30 23.08 2.93 -7.67
N GLU A 31 22.23 2.57 -8.64
CA GLU A 31 22.55 2.67 -10.07
C GLU A 31 21.78 3.79 -10.78
N GLY A 32 20.66 4.24 -10.22
CA GLY A 32 19.78 5.23 -10.83
C GLY A 32 20.26 6.67 -10.64
N THR A 33 19.89 7.51 -11.58
CA THR A 33 20.01 8.97 -11.48
C THR A 33 18.99 9.55 -10.49
N THR A 34 19.24 10.77 -10.00
CA THR A 34 18.30 11.48 -9.13
C THR A 34 16.91 11.62 -9.77
N SER A 35 16.84 11.83 -11.08
CA SER A 35 15.57 11.95 -11.80
C SER A 35 14.81 10.62 -11.87
N GLU A 36 15.50 9.51 -12.08
CA GLU A 36 14.89 8.17 -12.07
C GLU A 36 14.41 7.79 -10.67
N ILE A 37 15.17 8.12 -9.63
CA ILE A 37 14.77 7.93 -8.23
C ILE A 37 13.50 8.72 -7.90
N LEU A 38 13.46 10.02 -8.25
CA LEU A 38 12.28 10.86 -8.00
C LEU A 38 11.07 10.37 -8.78
N PHE A 39 11.27 9.99 -10.04
CA PHE A 39 10.21 9.40 -10.85
C PHE A 39 9.68 8.11 -10.23
N ALA A 40 10.56 7.21 -9.77
CA ALA A 40 10.16 5.96 -9.11
C ALA A 40 9.31 6.22 -7.86
N ILE A 41 9.73 7.12 -6.97
CA ILE A 41 8.96 7.48 -5.77
C ILE A 41 7.55 7.97 -6.15
N VAL A 42 7.45 8.89 -7.11
CA VAL A 42 6.17 9.47 -7.53
C VAL A 42 5.30 8.43 -8.24
N HIS A 43 5.87 7.65 -9.15
CA HIS A 43 5.17 6.63 -9.92
C HIS A 43 4.64 5.51 -9.02
N CYS A 44 5.48 4.98 -8.12
CA CYS A 44 5.09 3.93 -7.16
C CYS A 44 4.01 4.44 -6.20
N THR A 45 4.22 5.61 -5.59
CA THR A 45 3.21 6.22 -4.69
C THR A 45 1.88 6.44 -5.42
N GLY A 46 1.92 6.90 -6.67
CA GLY A 46 0.73 7.07 -7.50
C GLY A 46 -0.01 5.75 -7.74
N GLY A 47 0.75 4.69 -8.07
CA GLY A 47 0.23 3.33 -8.21
C GLY A 47 -0.41 2.80 -6.92
N ASP A 48 0.26 2.97 -5.78
CA ASP A 48 -0.25 2.57 -4.48
C ASP A 48 -1.57 3.28 -4.14
N LEU A 49 -1.68 4.57 -4.42
CA LEU A 49 -2.91 5.31 -4.16
C LEU A 49 -4.07 4.85 -5.04
N LEU A 50 -3.81 4.49 -6.30
CA LEU A 50 -4.81 3.90 -7.18
C LEU A 50 -5.28 2.55 -6.65
N ILE A 51 -4.36 1.69 -6.25
CA ILE A 51 -4.70 0.38 -5.67
C ILE A 51 -5.48 0.60 -4.35
N ALA A 52 -4.99 1.44 -3.45
CA ALA A 52 -5.57 1.64 -2.12
C ALA A 52 -7.00 2.18 -2.23
N THR A 53 -7.21 3.13 -3.15
CA THR A 53 -8.54 3.67 -3.46
C THR A 53 -9.45 2.59 -4.05
N SER A 54 -8.95 1.79 -5.00
CA SER A 54 -9.73 0.74 -5.65
C SER A 54 -10.15 -0.36 -4.67
N THR A 55 -9.23 -0.82 -3.82
CA THR A 55 -9.49 -1.84 -2.82
C THR A 55 -10.40 -1.33 -1.69
N LEU A 56 -10.26 -0.05 -1.32
CA LEU A 56 -11.16 0.60 -0.37
C LEU A 56 -12.58 0.70 -0.93
N VAL A 57 -12.73 1.14 -2.18
CA VAL A 57 -14.03 1.21 -2.86
C VAL A 57 -14.65 -0.18 -2.95
N ALA A 58 -13.89 -1.21 -3.32
CA ALA A 58 -14.37 -2.59 -3.33
C ALA A 58 -14.88 -3.04 -1.95
N GLY A 59 -14.12 -2.74 -0.89
CA GLY A 59 -14.54 -3.01 0.49
C GLY A 59 -15.82 -2.27 0.87
N LEU A 60 -15.95 -0.99 0.51
CA LEU A 60 -17.15 -0.19 0.76
C LEU A 60 -18.37 -0.68 -0.02
N LEU A 61 -18.20 -1.15 -1.25
CA LEU A 61 -19.30 -1.69 -2.05
C LEU A 61 -19.86 -2.99 -1.45
N VAL A 62 -18.99 -3.84 -0.88
CA VAL A 62 -19.40 -5.13 -0.31
C VAL A 62 -19.85 -5.00 1.16
N PHE A 63 -19.15 -4.19 1.95
CA PHE A 63 -19.30 -4.12 3.41
C PHE A 63 -19.57 -2.72 3.95
N GLY A 64 -19.87 -1.74 3.10
CA GLY A 64 -19.98 -0.32 3.50
C GLY A 64 -21.32 0.09 4.12
N ARG A 65 -22.27 -0.84 4.31
CA ARG A 65 -23.53 -0.53 5.00
C ARG A 65 -23.24 -0.06 6.43
N ASP A 66 -23.77 1.10 6.80
CA ASP A 66 -23.55 1.76 8.11
C ASP A 66 -22.07 2.06 8.44
N TRP A 67 -21.21 2.05 7.42
CA TRP A 67 -19.83 2.51 7.54
C TRP A 67 -19.77 4.05 7.58
N PRO A 68 -18.90 4.68 8.39
CA PRO A 68 -17.85 4.10 9.24
C PRO A 68 -18.28 3.81 10.68
N THR A 69 -19.56 3.96 11.03
CA THR A 69 -20.02 3.93 12.42
C THR A 69 -20.18 2.51 12.96
N ASP A 70 -20.62 1.57 12.14
CA ASP A 70 -20.70 0.17 12.54
C ASP A 70 -19.31 -0.46 12.67
N PRO A 71 -18.92 -1.00 13.84
CA PRO A 71 -17.60 -1.60 14.04
C PRO A 71 -17.30 -2.79 13.13
N VAL A 72 -18.32 -3.57 12.76
CA VAL A 72 -18.14 -4.76 11.92
C VAL A 72 -17.90 -4.36 10.47
N ALA A 73 -18.72 -3.46 9.92
CA ALA A 73 -18.54 -2.85 8.61
C ALA A 73 -17.15 -2.20 8.50
N TYR A 74 -16.76 -1.41 9.50
CA TYR A 74 -15.44 -0.77 9.54
C TYR A 74 -14.29 -1.77 9.42
N ARG A 75 -14.35 -2.84 10.23
CA ARG A 75 -13.33 -3.90 10.22
C ARG A 75 -13.32 -4.67 8.90
N ASN A 76 -14.48 -4.99 8.34
CA ASN A 76 -14.58 -5.75 7.09
C ASN A 76 -14.05 -4.94 5.90
N VAL A 77 -14.33 -3.64 5.84
CA VAL A 77 -13.75 -2.74 4.82
C VAL A 77 -12.22 -2.69 4.95
N MET A 78 -11.68 -2.57 6.17
CA MET A 78 -10.24 -2.60 6.43
C MET A 78 -9.59 -3.91 5.97
N ILE A 79 -10.15 -5.06 6.39
CA ILE A 79 -9.63 -6.38 6.02
C ILE A 79 -9.66 -6.57 4.50
N THR A 80 -10.77 -6.20 3.86
CA THR A 80 -10.90 -6.31 2.40
C THR A 80 -9.86 -5.45 1.69
N THR A 81 -9.63 -4.22 2.16
CA THR A 81 -8.62 -3.31 1.62
C THR A 81 -7.22 -3.92 1.70
N ILE A 82 -6.85 -4.46 2.86
CA ILE A 82 -5.53 -5.10 3.07
C ILE A 82 -5.39 -6.37 2.23
N VAL A 83 -6.37 -7.26 2.24
CA VAL A 83 -6.28 -8.56 1.53
C VAL A 83 -6.18 -8.35 0.03
N LEU A 84 -7.02 -7.47 -0.54
CA LEU A 84 -6.95 -7.17 -1.97
C LEU A 84 -5.65 -6.44 -2.33
N GLY A 85 -5.20 -5.54 -1.48
CA GLY A 85 -3.92 -4.84 -1.64
C GLY A 85 -2.75 -5.81 -1.69
N VAL A 86 -2.59 -6.64 -0.66
CA VAL A 86 -1.57 -7.70 -0.59
C VAL A 86 -1.63 -8.63 -1.80
N GLY A 87 -2.83 -9.08 -2.17
CA GLY A 87 -3.02 -9.95 -3.34
C GLY A 87 -2.54 -9.26 -4.63
N TYR A 88 -2.87 -8.00 -4.81
CA TYR A 88 -2.40 -7.22 -5.95
C TYR A 88 -0.88 -7.04 -5.92
N THR A 89 -0.27 -6.74 -4.77
CA THR A 89 1.18 -6.58 -4.62
C THR A 89 1.93 -7.85 -5.01
N ILE A 90 1.48 -9.02 -4.55
CA ILE A 90 2.10 -10.30 -4.92
C ILE A 90 2.07 -10.47 -6.44
N PHE A 91 0.91 -10.20 -7.06
CA PHE A 91 0.75 -10.30 -8.51
C PHE A 91 1.61 -9.28 -9.26
N SER A 92 1.62 -8.01 -8.84
CA SER A 92 2.33 -6.93 -9.53
C SER A 92 3.84 -7.09 -9.40
N GLU A 93 4.34 -7.51 -8.25
CA GLU A 93 5.77 -7.75 -8.05
C GLU A 93 6.24 -8.96 -8.87
N TRP A 94 5.47 -10.05 -8.88
CA TRP A 94 5.79 -11.19 -9.76
C TRP A 94 5.83 -10.77 -11.23
N LEU A 95 4.83 -10.00 -11.69
CA LEU A 95 4.76 -9.55 -13.08
C LEU A 95 5.94 -8.63 -13.43
N ASN A 96 6.31 -7.70 -12.56
CA ASN A 96 7.34 -6.72 -12.87
C ASN A 96 8.76 -7.26 -12.68
N VAL A 97 9.01 -8.09 -11.67
CA VAL A 97 10.35 -8.65 -11.41
C VAL A 97 10.62 -9.87 -12.30
N ASN A 98 9.69 -10.83 -12.37
CA ASN A 98 9.97 -12.12 -13.00
C ASN A 98 9.58 -12.17 -14.47
N VAL A 99 8.53 -11.46 -14.88
CA VAL A 99 8.02 -11.51 -16.26
C VAL A 99 8.56 -10.34 -17.10
N ARG A 100 8.50 -9.11 -16.57
CA ARG A 100 8.90 -7.90 -17.32
C ARG A 100 10.34 -7.48 -17.09
N GLY A 101 10.95 -7.86 -15.95
CA GLY A 101 12.25 -7.34 -15.54
C GLY A 101 12.29 -5.82 -15.41
N ALA A 102 11.16 -5.20 -15.07
CA ALA A 102 11.01 -3.74 -15.03
C ALA A 102 11.78 -3.10 -13.86
N TRP A 103 11.98 -3.84 -12.77
CA TRP A 103 12.86 -3.46 -11.67
C TRP A 103 13.44 -4.69 -10.98
N THR A 104 14.50 -4.47 -10.21
CA THR A 104 15.22 -5.52 -9.50
C THR A 104 15.46 -5.14 -8.04
N TYR A 105 15.37 -6.14 -7.17
CA TYR A 105 15.70 -5.96 -5.77
C TYR A 105 17.20 -5.90 -5.55
N GLY A 106 17.65 -5.01 -4.66
CA GLY A 106 19.02 -4.97 -4.19
C GLY A 106 19.37 -6.19 -3.32
N PRO A 107 20.65 -6.36 -2.97
CA PRO A 107 21.15 -7.53 -2.22
C PRO A 107 20.56 -7.63 -0.81
N TRP A 108 20.10 -6.52 -0.25
CA TRP A 108 19.58 -6.44 1.12
C TRP A 108 18.07 -6.64 1.24
N MET A 109 17.33 -6.70 0.13
CA MET A 109 15.88 -6.92 0.16
C MET A 109 15.59 -8.38 0.52
N PRO A 110 14.98 -8.67 1.68
CA PRO A 110 14.52 -10.00 1.99
C PRO A 110 13.39 -10.37 1.03
N ARG A 111 13.39 -11.58 0.48
CA ARG A 111 12.33 -12.09 -0.38
C ARG A 111 11.60 -13.21 0.35
N ILE A 112 10.30 -13.33 0.14
CA ILE A 112 9.48 -14.39 0.76
C ILE A 112 9.43 -15.61 -0.18
N PRO A 113 10.05 -16.75 0.15
CA PRO A 113 9.84 -17.98 -0.60
C PRO A 113 8.46 -18.58 -0.27
N PRO A 114 7.76 -19.21 -1.23
CA PRO A 114 8.14 -19.43 -2.63
C PRO A 114 7.78 -18.27 -3.58
N LEU A 115 7.14 -17.21 -3.08
CA LEU A 115 6.60 -16.12 -3.90
C LEU A 115 7.69 -15.35 -4.68
N GLY A 116 8.88 -15.22 -4.11
CA GLY A 116 9.97 -14.42 -4.67
C GLY A 116 9.75 -12.90 -4.53
N THR A 117 8.59 -12.48 -4.04
CA THR A 117 8.22 -11.09 -3.74
C THR A 117 9.07 -10.54 -2.59
N GLY A 118 9.48 -9.27 -2.71
CA GLY A 118 10.15 -8.52 -1.65
C GLY A 118 9.30 -8.41 -0.40
N LEU A 119 9.94 -8.44 0.76
CA LEU A 119 9.27 -8.35 2.05
C LEU A 119 8.70 -6.95 2.28
N THR A 120 9.40 -5.88 1.89
CA THR A 120 8.97 -4.52 2.21
C THR A 120 7.73 -4.06 1.44
N PRO A 121 7.53 -4.40 0.15
CA PRO A 121 6.26 -4.13 -0.53
C PRO A 121 5.09 -4.86 0.13
N LEU A 122 5.28 -6.09 0.61
CA LEU A 122 4.21 -6.81 1.31
C LEU A 122 3.91 -6.19 2.67
N LEU A 123 4.94 -5.80 3.42
CA LEU A 123 4.77 -5.12 4.70
C LEU A 123 4.09 -3.75 4.53
N GLN A 124 4.36 -3.03 3.42
CA GLN A 124 3.67 -1.77 3.10
C GLN A 124 2.16 -1.95 3.11
N TRP A 125 1.67 -2.98 2.40
CA TRP A 125 0.25 -3.25 2.22
C TRP A 125 -0.46 -3.81 3.45
N ILE A 126 0.30 -4.22 4.46
CA ILE A 126 -0.22 -4.60 5.77
C ILE A 126 -0.16 -3.39 6.72
N ALA A 127 1.02 -2.81 6.89
CA ALA A 127 1.30 -1.82 7.92
C ALA A 127 0.65 -0.48 7.61
N VAL A 128 0.75 0.02 6.37
CA VAL A 128 0.21 1.34 6.01
C VAL A 128 -1.32 1.37 6.14
N PRO A 129 -2.09 0.47 5.50
CA PRO A 129 -3.55 0.50 5.66
C PRO A 129 -3.98 0.23 7.10
N ALA A 130 -3.36 -0.71 7.82
CA ALA A 130 -3.70 -0.97 9.22
C ALA A 130 -3.51 0.27 10.10
N ALA A 131 -2.39 0.98 9.95
CA ALA A 131 -2.13 2.22 10.67
C ALA A 131 -3.13 3.32 10.30
N VAL A 132 -3.40 3.49 9.00
CA VAL A 132 -4.36 4.48 8.48
C VAL A 132 -5.76 4.26 9.09
N PHE A 133 -6.29 3.04 8.99
CA PHE A 133 -7.60 2.72 9.57
C PHE A 133 -7.60 2.89 11.09
N HIS A 134 -6.53 2.49 11.78
CA HIS A 134 -6.44 2.67 13.24
C HIS A 134 -6.50 4.15 13.65
N PHE A 135 -5.72 5.02 13.00
CA PHE A 135 -5.69 6.44 13.34
C PHE A 135 -6.99 7.17 12.95
N VAL A 136 -7.58 6.83 11.79
CA VAL A 136 -8.85 7.42 11.37
C VAL A 136 -9.98 6.99 12.31
N ARG A 137 -10.01 5.72 12.74
CA ARG A 137 -11.01 5.25 13.72
C ARG A 137 -10.91 6.04 15.02
N ARG A 138 -9.70 6.33 15.51
CA ARG A 138 -9.49 7.18 16.69
C ARG A 138 -9.97 8.61 16.44
N GLY A 139 -9.63 9.21 15.31
CA GLY A 139 -10.08 10.57 14.98
C GLY A 139 -11.60 10.71 14.79
N VAL A 140 -12.29 9.64 14.41
CA VAL A 140 -13.76 9.60 14.27
C VAL A 140 -14.46 9.28 15.59
N ALA A 141 -13.86 8.46 16.47
CA ALA A 141 -14.43 8.09 17.77
C ALA A 141 -14.36 9.18 18.85
N PHE A 142 -13.66 10.30 18.59
CA PHE A 142 -13.56 11.46 19.48
C PHE A 142 -14.38 12.67 18.99
N ARG A 143 -15.39 12.45 18.13
CA ARG A 143 -16.38 13.48 17.75
C ARG A 143 -17.79 13.00 17.97
#